data_AF-T0MW41-F1
#
_entry.id   AF-T0MW41-F1
#
_cell.length_a   1.000
_cell.length_b   1.000
_cell.length_c   1.000
_cell.angle_alpha   90.00
_cell.angle_beta   90.00
_cell.angle_gamma   90.00
#
_symmetry.space_group_name_H-M   'P 1'
#
loop_
_entity.id
_entity.type
_entity.pdbx_description
1 polymer ?
#
loop_
_entity_poly.entity_id
_entity_poly.type
_entity_poly.pdbx_seq_one_letter_code
_entity_poly.pdbx_strand_id
1 'polypeptide(L)'
;MLGLPGDREDKDIQTTRRVIALKPSICRIYPSLVIKDTPMEEMLSKGIYKPYSLEQAVDISKKVYGMLSANGIQVIRIGLQPTEEINHGGDIIEGPFHPAFRELVEGSIYCDIINEQVKFHGLCEEVWINPKDISKLYANKKQYFNQLLKELEIKKLKVVQSDEVERNMLGFKGLEAVYKVKVNEYLERKYRI
;
A
#
# COMPACT_ATOMS: atom_id res chain seq x y z
N MET A 1 -15.15 -2.95 -2.70
CA MET A 1 -14.64 -2.80 -1.32
C MET A 1 -13.88 -4.07 -1.00
N LEU A 2 -12.89 -4.00 -0.11
CA LEU A 2 -12.08 -5.16 0.29
C LEU A 2 -12.55 -5.66 1.66
N GLY A 3 -12.61 -6.97 1.84
CA GLY A 3 -13.00 -7.59 3.11
C GLY A 3 -14.44 -7.35 3.53
N LEU A 4 -15.41 -7.46 2.62
CA LEU A 4 -16.83 -7.46 3.00
C LEU A 4 -17.20 -8.76 3.78
N PRO A 5 -18.39 -8.84 4.39
CA PRO A 5 -18.84 -10.07 5.03
C PRO A 5 -18.75 -11.29 4.11
N GLY A 6 -18.00 -12.31 4.53
CA GLY A 6 -17.75 -13.52 3.74
C GLY A 6 -16.56 -13.44 2.76
N ASP A 7 -15.89 -12.30 2.65
CA ASP A 7 -14.67 -12.14 1.86
C ASP A 7 -13.41 -12.62 2.60
N ARG A 8 -12.38 -12.83 1.79
CA ARG A 8 -11.03 -13.22 2.15
C ARG A 8 -10.10 -12.68 1.06
N GLU A 9 -8.82 -12.59 1.36
CA GLU A 9 -7.83 -12.07 0.41
C GLU A 9 -7.91 -12.76 -0.96
N ASP A 10 -8.02 -14.10 -1.01
CA ASP A 10 -8.11 -14.84 -2.27
C ASP A 10 -9.32 -14.44 -3.12
N LYS A 11 -10.45 -14.15 -2.47
CA LYS A 11 -11.66 -13.66 -3.14
C LYS A 11 -11.50 -12.22 -3.62
N ASP A 12 -10.91 -11.33 -2.82
CA ASP A 12 -10.64 -9.95 -3.22
C ASP A 12 -9.71 -9.89 -4.45
N ILE A 13 -8.68 -10.73 -4.49
CA ILE A 13 -7.77 -10.86 -5.63
C ILE A 13 -8.52 -11.41 -6.86
N GLN A 14 -9.37 -12.44 -6.70
CA GLN A 14 -10.19 -12.96 -7.79
C GLN A 14 -11.16 -11.91 -8.34
N THR A 15 -11.82 -11.15 -7.47
CA THR A 15 -12.70 -10.03 -7.85
C THR A 15 -11.89 -8.99 -8.62
N THR A 16 -10.69 -8.66 -8.17
CA THR A 16 -9.80 -7.71 -8.88
C THR A 16 -9.47 -8.17 -10.30
N ARG A 17 -9.19 -9.47 -10.51
CA ARG A 17 -8.99 -10.02 -11.87
C ARG A 17 -10.23 -9.82 -12.75
N ARG A 18 -11.42 -10.06 -12.21
CA ARG A 18 -12.69 -9.84 -12.92
C ARG A 18 -12.89 -8.36 -13.25
N VAL A 19 -12.57 -7.45 -12.33
CA VAL A 19 -12.63 -5.99 -12.58
C VAL A 19 -11.67 -5.60 -13.70
N ILE A 20 -10.44 -6.11 -13.71
CA ILE A 20 -9.46 -5.84 -14.78
C ILE A 20 -10.00 -6.28 -16.14
N ALA A 21 -10.65 -7.45 -16.22
CA ALA A 21 -11.25 -7.95 -17.45
C ALA A 21 -12.36 -7.04 -18.00
N LEU A 22 -13.03 -6.26 -17.15
CA LEU A 22 -14.01 -5.25 -17.57
C LEU A 22 -13.37 -3.98 -18.16
N LYS A 23 -12.05 -3.81 -18.04
CA LYS A 23 -11.26 -2.68 -18.55
C LYS A 23 -11.81 -1.29 -18.13
N PRO A 24 -12.10 -1.05 -16.85
CA PRO A 24 -12.52 0.28 -16.41
C PRO A 24 -11.38 1.29 -16.57
N SER A 25 -11.70 2.54 -16.89
CA SER A 25 -10.67 3.60 -16.95
C SER A 25 -10.16 3.98 -15.56
N ILE A 26 -11.05 3.93 -14.55
CA ILE A 26 -10.74 4.32 -13.17
C ILE A 26 -11.26 3.30 -12.15
N CYS A 27 -10.61 3.24 -10.99
CA CYS A 27 -11.04 2.43 -9.85
C CYS A 27 -10.82 3.15 -8.52
N ARG A 28 -11.55 2.72 -7.49
CA ARG A 28 -11.39 3.15 -6.09
C ARG A 28 -11.25 1.92 -5.20
N ILE A 29 -10.33 1.96 -4.25
CA ILE A 29 -10.06 0.86 -3.32
C ILE A 29 -10.46 1.31 -1.91
N TYR A 30 -11.45 0.63 -1.33
CA TYR A 30 -11.92 0.91 0.03
C TYR A 30 -11.96 -0.39 0.83
N PRO A 31 -11.07 -0.55 1.81
CA PRO A 31 -11.26 -1.54 2.86
C PRO A 31 -12.58 -1.30 3.59
N SER A 32 -13.28 -2.37 3.95
CA SER A 32 -14.58 -2.29 4.61
C SER A 32 -14.43 -1.91 6.08
N LEU A 33 -15.19 -0.90 6.51
CA LEU A 33 -15.33 -0.49 7.90
C LEU A 33 -16.68 -0.98 8.45
N VAL A 34 -16.74 -1.23 9.75
CA VAL A 34 -18.00 -1.39 10.48
C VAL A 34 -18.40 -0.02 10.99
N ILE A 35 -19.55 0.46 10.53
CA ILE A 35 -20.11 1.75 10.92
C ILE A 35 -21.30 1.51 11.85
N LYS A 36 -21.50 2.44 12.79
CA LYS A 36 -22.61 2.45 13.72
C LYS A 36 -23.95 2.39 13.01
N ASP A 37 -24.91 1.70 13.61
CA ASP A 37 -26.29 1.57 13.14
C ASP A 37 -26.38 0.91 11.74
N THR A 38 -25.43 0.02 11.42
CA THR A 38 -25.42 -0.75 10.17
C THR A 38 -25.57 -2.26 10.40
N PRO A 39 -26.04 -3.02 9.39
CA PRO A 39 -26.08 -4.48 9.49
C PRO A 39 -24.72 -5.12 9.79
N MET A 40 -23.62 -4.47 9.38
CA MET A 40 -22.27 -4.98 9.66
C MET A 40 -21.89 -4.85 11.13
N GLU A 41 -22.45 -3.89 11.87
CA GLU A 41 -22.29 -3.80 13.33
C GLU A 41 -23.01 -4.95 14.04
N GLU A 42 -24.23 -5.29 13.60
CA GLU A 42 -24.92 -6.48 14.11
C GLU A 42 -24.13 -7.77 13.82
N MET A 43 -23.57 -7.89 12.61
CA MET A 43 -22.75 -9.05 12.27
C MET A 43 -21.47 -9.13 13.11
N LEU A 44 -20.84 -7.98 13.38
CA LEU A 44 -19.66 -7.89 14.25
C LEU A 44 -20.00 -8.32 15.69
N SER A 45 -21.07 -7.77 16.26
CA SER A 45 -21.48 -8.08 17.64
C SER A 45 -21.91 -9.55 17.81
N LYS A 46 -22.44 -10.18 16.76
CA LYS A 46 -22.76 -11.61 16.71
C LYS A 46 -21.53 -12.49 16.40
N GLY A 47 -20.37 -11.92 16.11
CA GLY A 47 -19.14 -12.65 15.73
C GLY A 47 -19.18 -13.31 14.34
N ILE A 48 -20.16 -12.93 13.51
CA ILE A 48 -20.37 -13.48 12.15
C ILE A 48 -19.43 -12.82 11.13
N TYR A 49 -19.01 -11.59 11.41
CA TYR A 49 -18.13 -10.81 10.56
C TYR A 49 -17.01 -10.18 11.38
N LYS A 50 -15.80 -10.17 10.80
CA LYS A 50 -14.66 -9.43 11.31
C LYS A 50 -14.00 -8.68 10.14
N PRO A 51 -13.91 -7.34 10.19
CA PRO A 51 -13.19 -6.60 9.17
C PRO A 51 -11.69 -6.93 9.23
N TYR A 52 -10.96 -6.63 8.15
CA TYR A 52 -9.50 -6.76 8.14
C TYR A 52 -8.85 -5.88 9.21
N SER A 53 -7.73 -6.33 9.75
CA SER A 53 -6.85 -5.43 10.48
C SER A 53 -6.28 -4.36 9.54
N LEU A 54 -5.79 -3.25 10.09
CA LEU A 54 -5.14 -2.20 9.30
C LEU A 54 -3.98 -2.77 8.46
N GLU A 55 -3.17 -3.64 9.05
CA GLU A 55 -2.03 -4.27 8.38
C GLU A 55 -2.48 -5.18 7.22
N GLN A 56 -3.47 -6.05 7.46
CA GLN A 56 -4.05 -6.91 6.42
C GLN A 56 -4.62 -6.08 5.28
N ALA A 57 -5.38 -5.04 5.60
CA ALA A 57 -5.99 -4.17 4.61
C ALA A 57 -4.94 -3.44 3.77
N VAL A 58 -3.82 -3.00 4.35
CA VAL A 58 -2.73 -2.36 3.61
C VAL A 58 -2.07 -3.36 2.66
N ASP A 59 -1.76 -4.58 3.12
CA ASP A 59 -1.10 -5.58 2.26
C ASP A 59 -2.01 -6.03 1.09
N ILE A 60 -3.29 -6.28 1.35
CA ILE A 60 -4.27 -6.64 0.32
C ILE A 60 -4.47 -5.45 -0.64
N SER A 61 -4.63 -4.23 -0.12
CA SER A 61 -4.78 -3.03 -0.96
C SER A 61 -3.56 -2.77 -1.83
N LYS A 62 -2.34 -3.05 -1.34
CA LYS A 62 -1.10 -2.99 -2.12
C LYS A 62 -1.15 -3.93 -3.31
N LYS A 63 -1.55 -5.19 -3.11
CA LYS A 63 -1.69 -6.19 -4.19
C LYS A 63 -2.72 -5.73 -5.22
N VAL A 64 -3.91 -5.32 -4.76
CA VAL A 64 -5.00 -4.83 -5.63
C VAL A 64 -4.58 -3.57 -6.41
N TYR A 65 -3.96 -2.60 -5.74
CA TYR A 65 -3.43 -1.39 -6.37
C TYR A 65 -2.38 -1.72 -7.44
N GLY A 66 -1.47 -2.64 -7.13
CA GLY A 66 -0.45 -3.12 -8.06
C GLY A 66 -1.06 -3.75 -9.30
N MET A 67 -2.02 -4.67 -9.13
CA MET A 67 -2.72 -5.33 -10.24
C MET A 67 -3.48 -4.34 -11.13
N LEU A 68 -4.21 -3.38 -10.55
CA LEU A 68 -4.95 -2.38 -11.31
C LEU A 68 -4.00 -1.45 -12.08
N SER A 69 -2.98 -0.92 -11.40
CA SER A 69 -2.00 0.01 -11.98
C SER A 69 -1.18 -0.66 -13.10
N ALA A 70 -0.74 -1.91 -12.89
CA ALA A 70 -0.01 -2.70 -13.87
C ALA A 70 -0.82 -2.97 -15.15
N ASN A 71 -2.15 -2.90 -15.08
CA ASN A 71 -3.06 -3.09 -16.20
C ASN A 71 -3.62 -1.76 -16.76
N GLY A 72 -2.97 -0.63 -16.45
CA GLY A 72 -3.33 0.68 -16.99
C GLY A 72 -4.62 1.27 -16.41
N ILE A 73 -5.14 0.73 -15.31
CA ILE A 73 -6.35 1.23 -14.65
C ILE A 73 -5.94 2.27 -13.62
N GLN A 74 -6.47 3.49 -13.76
CA GLN A 74 -6.13 4.58 -12.85
C GLN A 74 -6.86 4.41 -11.51
N VAL A 75 -6.11 4.18 -10.43
CA VAL A 75 -6.67 4.17 -9.07
C VAL A 75 -6.68 5.59 -8.51
N ILE A 76 -7.87 6.17 -8.40
CA ILE A 76 -8.04 7.58 -8.00
C ILE A 76 -8.17 7.76 -6.48
N ARG A 77 -8.41 6.68 -5.73
CA ARG A 77 -8.57 6.72 -4.27
C ARG A 77 -8.23 5.35 -3.64
N ILE A 78 -7.53 5.39 -2.51
CA ILE A 78 -7.26 4.23 -1.65
C ILE A 78 -7.54 4.64 -0.21
N GLY A 79 -8.46 3.93 0.45
CA GLY A 79 -8.98 4.30 1.77
C GLY A 79 -10.10 5.34 1.71
N LEU A 80 -10.95 5.36 2.74
CA LEU A 80 -12.10 6.27 2.82
C LEU A 80 -11.66 7.69 3.14
N GLN A 81 -12.48 8.66 2.71
CA GLN A 81 -12.28 10.06 3.07
C GLN A 81 -12.66 10.26 4.54
N PRO A 82 -11.80 10.89 5.35
CA PRO A 82 -12.19 11.30 6.69
C PRO A 82 -13.32 12.34 6.64
N THR A 83 -14.38 12.09 7.38
CA THR A 83 -15.45 13.07 7.69
C THR A 83 -15.56 13.18 9.22
N GLU A 84 -16.53 13.92 9.75
CA GLU A 84 -16.74 13.92 11.21
C GLU A 84 -17.20 12.53 11.70
N GLU A 85 -18.03 11.85 10.90
CA GLU A 85 -18.54 10.52 11.16
C GLU A 85 -17.49 9.43 10.86
N ILE A 86 -16.77 9.55 9.74
CA ILE A 86 -15.73 8.60 9.34
C ILE A 86 -14.38 9.05 9.90
N ASN A 87 -14.25 9.00 11.22
CA ASN A 87 -13.02 9.33 11.93
C ASN A 87 -12.86 8.54 13.23
N HIS A 88 -11.68 8.64 13.85
CA HIS A 88 -11.48 8.15 15.20
C HIS A 88 -12.41 8.90 16.17
N GLY A 89 -13.25 8.16 16.90
CA GLY A 89 -14.24 8.73 17.81
C GLY A 89 -15.54 9.20 17.15
N GLY A 90 -15.68 9.02 15.83
CA GLY A 90 -16.95 9.15 15.11
C GLY A 90 -17.75 7.84 15.12
N ASP A 91 -18.40 7.53 13.99
CA ASP A 91 -19.28 6.37 13.84
C ASP A 91 -18.55 5.07 13.44
N ILE A 92 -17.22 5.09 13.36
CA ILE A 92 -16.43 3.88 13.11
C ILE A 92 -16.43 3.01 14.37
N ILE A 93 -17.08 1.85 14.30
CA ILE A 93 -17.10 0.86 15.36
C ILE A 93 -15.83 -0.01 15.32
N GLU A 94 -15.44 -0.47 14.12
CA GLU A 94 -14.27 -1.32 13.93
C GLU A 94 -13.80 -1.30 12.46
N GLY A 95 -12.54 -1.64 12.23
CA GLY A 95 -11.98 -1.88 10.90
C GLY A 95 -10.76 -1.01 10.55
N PRO A 96 -10.21 -1.20 9.35
CA PRO A 96 -8.91 -0.67 8.97
C PRO A 96 -8.98 0.79 8.51
N PHE A 97 -9.28 1.70 9.44
CA PHE A 97 -9.29 3.14 9.17
C PHE A 97 -7.92 3.79 9.44
N HIS A 98 -7.47 4.60 8.48
CA HIS A 98 -6.37 5.54 8.69
C HIS A 98 -6.57 6.74 7.75
N PRO A 99 -6.41 7.99 8.22
CA PRO A 99 -6.65 9.17 7.38
C PRO A 99 -5.73 9.26 6.16
N ALA A 100 -4.50 8.75 6.29
CA ALA A 100 -3.52 8.66 5.20
C ALA A 100 -3.36 7.21 4.68
N PHE A 101 -4.43 6.42 4.59
CA PHE A 101 -4.35 5.00 4.21
C PHE A 101 -3.59 4.77 2.89
N ARG A 102 -3.77 5.66 1.89
CA ARG A 102 -3.00 5.60 0.64
C ARG A 102 -1.49 5.66 0.87
N GLU A 103 -1.02 6.54 1.76
CA GLU A 103 0.40 6.65 2.07
C GLU A 103 0.94 5.39 2.74
N LEU A 104 0.12 4.67 3.50
CA LEU A 104 0.51 3.37 4.08
C LEU A 104 0.76 2.34 2.98
N VAL A 105 -0.15 2.26 2.01
CA VAL A 105 -0.04 1.36 0.86
C VAL A 105 1.18 1.71 0.01
N GLU A 106 1.38 2.99 -0.31
CA GLU A 106 2.54 3.46 -1.06
C GLU A 106 3.85 3.24 -0.27
N GLY A 107 3.87 3.52 1.03
CA GLY A 107 5.04 3.27 1.88
C GLY A 107 5.44 1.80 1.94
N SER A 108 4.45 0.89 2.01
CA SER A 108 4.70 -0.55 1.90
C SER A 108 5.30 -0.92 0.53
N ILE A 109 4.80 -0.35 -0.57
CA ILE A 109 5.35 -0.58 -1.93
C ILE A 109 6.80 -0.09 -2.04
N TYR A 110 7.09 1.10 -1.53
CA TYR A 110 8.46 1.63 -1.54
C TYR A 110 9.43 0.72 -0.77
N CYS A 111 9.00 0.19 0.37
CA CYS A 111 9.80 -0.75 1.15
C CYS A 111 9.99 -2.09 0.42
N ASP A 112 8.96 -2.61 -0.26
CA ASP A 112 9.09 -3.82 -1.08
C ASP A 112 10.12 -3.62 -2.20
N ILE A 113 10.11 -2.46 -2.88
CA ILE A 113 11.08 -2.14 -3.94
C ILE A 113 12.50 -2.18 -3.36
N ILE A 114 12.75 -1.50 -2.24
CA ILE A 114 14.07 -1.48 -1.61
C ILE A 114 14.49 -2.89 -1.19
N ASN A 115 13.60 -3.67 -0.58
CA ASN A 115 13.88 -5.05 -0.17
C ASN A 115 14.31 -5.91 -1.36
N GLU A 116 13.56 -5.86 -2.47
CA GLU A 116 13.90 -6.62 -3.68
C GLU A 116 15.22 -6.17 -4.31
N GLN A 117 15.48 -4.85 -4.38
CA GLN A 117 16.73 -4.35 -4.92
C GLN A 117 17.94 -4.78 -4.07
N VAL A 118 17.80 -4.73 -2.74
CA VAL A 118 18.86 -5.19 -1.82
C VAL A 118 19.07 -6.70 -1.94
N LYS A 119 18.01 -7.50 -2.08
CA LYS A 119 18.13 -8.95 -2.28
C LYS A 119 18.80 -9.32 -3.60
N PHE A 120 18.58 -8.53 -4.66
CA PHE A 120 19.11 -8.83 -5.99
C PHE A 120 20.53 -8.28 -6.22
N HIS A 121 20.81 -7.08 -5.74
CA HIS A 121 22.09 -6.39 -5.98
C HIS A 121 23.02 -6.34 -4.75
N GLY A 122 22.55 -6.81 -3.59
CA GLY A 122 23.23 -6.60 -2.31
C GLY A 122 22.88 -5.24 -1.68
N LEU A 123 23.42 -5.00 -0.48
CA LEU A 123 23.17 -3.77 0.26
C LEU A 123 23.69 -2.55 -0.51
N CYS A 124 22.81 -1.56 -0.71
CA CYS A 124 23.19 -0.28 -1.30
C CYS A 124 23.79 0.68 -0.26
N GLU A 125 24.68 1.57 -0.70
CA GLU A 125 25.22 2.64 0.13
C GLU A 125 24.15 3.69 0.42
N GLU A 126 23.37 4.06 -0.60
CA GLU A 126 22.34 5.09 -0.54
C GLU A 126 21.10 4.72 -1.34
N VAL A 127 19.93 5.06 -0.79
CA VAL A 127 18.67 5.12 -1.52
C VAL A 127 18.30 6.59 -1.71
N TRP A 128 18.11 6.99 -2.95
CA TRP A 128 17.72 8.34 -3.31
C TRP A 128 16.21 8.41 -3.58
N ILE A 129 15.58 9.48 -3.12
CA ILE A 129 14.14 9.69 -3.29
C ILE A 129 13.86 11.17 -3.57
N ASN A 130 12.84 11.44 -4.38
CA ASN A 130 12.39 12.81 -4.59
C ASN A 130 11.95 13.43 -3.25
N PRO A 131 12.33 14.68 -2.94
CA PRO A 131 11.92 15.35 -1.70
C PRO A 131 10.38 15.35 -1.48
N LYS A 132 9.59 15.38 -2.55
CA LYS A 132 8.12 15.40 -2.49
C LYS A 132 7.49 14.02 -2.27
N ASP A 133 8.27 12.95 -2.25
CA ASP A 133 7.81 11.58 -1.99
C ASP A 133 8.40 10.98 -0.70
N ILE A 134 9.24 11.72 0.04
CA ILE A 134 9.87 11.24 1.29
C ILE A 134 8.83 10.80 2.34
N SER A 135 7.69 11.49 2.41
CA SER A 135 6.61 11.16 3.34
C SER A 135 6.03 9.77 3.09
N LYS A 136 5.98 9.33 1.82
CA LYS A 136 5.51 7.98 1.45
C LYS A 136 6.42 6.91 2.02
N LEU A 137 7.75 7.05 1.86
CA LEU A 137 8.72 6.09 2.39
C LEU A 137 8.67 6.00 3.93
N TYR A 138 8.51 7.14 4.60
CA TYR A 138 8.47 7.22 6.06
C TYR A 138 7.07 7.18 6.67
N ALA A 139 6.05 6.80 5.88
CA ALA A 139 4.65 6.74 6.29
C ALA A 139 4.47 6.07 7.66
N ASN A 140 3.47 6.57 8.40
CA ASN A 140 3.09 6.08 9.73
C ASN A 140 4.28 5.87 10.68
N LYS A 141 5.00 6.96 10.98
CA LYS A 141 6.15 6.93 11.91
C LYS A 141 7.21 5.89 11.48
N LYS A 142 7.43 5.77 10.17
CA LYS A 142 8.39 4.83 9.56
C LYS A 142 8.08 3.36 9.83
N GLN A 143 6.82 2.97 10.08
CA GLN A 143 6.48 1.58 10.41
C GLN A 143 7.06 0.58 9.38
N TYR A 144 6.74 0.75 8.10
CA TYR A 144 7.19 -0.15 7.03
C TYR A 144 8.70 -0.09 6.82
N PHE A 145 9.28 1.11 6.91
CA PHE A 145 10.73 1.27 6.78
C PHE A 145 11.49 0.59 7.94
N ASN A 146 10.99 0.69 9.17
CA ASN A 146 11.59 0.02 10.33
C ASN A 146 11.43 -1.50 10.24
N GLN A 147 10.30 -1.99 9.69
CA GLN A 147 10.12 -3.41 9.40
C GLN A 147 11.14 -3.88 8.35
N LEU A 148 11.32 -3.13 7.26
CA LEU A 148 12.32 -3.40 6.24
C LEU A 148 13.74 -3.49 6.83
N LEU A 149 14.14 -2.55 7.70
CA LEU A 149 15.47 -2.61 8.33
C LEU A 149 15.67 -3.89 9.15
N LYS A 150 14.61 -4.36 9.84
CA LYS A 150 14.64 -5.63 10.56
C LYS A 150 14.75 -6.83 9.62
N GLU A 151 13.97 -6.85 8.54
CA GLU A 151 14.00 -7.92 7.53
C GLU A 151 15.35 -8.02 6.80
N LEU A 152 16.03 -6.89 6.62
CA LEU A 152 17.37 -6.82 6.03
C LEU A 152 18.49 -7.02 7.05
N GLU A 153 18.17 -7.18 8.34
CA GLU A 153 19.14 -7.33 9.44
C GLU A 153 20.16 -6.17 9.52
N ILE A 154 19.75 -4.95 9.16
CA ILE A 154 20.59 -3.74 9.21
C ILE A 154 20.06 -2.72 10.21
N LYS A 155 20.97 -1.95 10.83
CA LYS A 155 20.58 -0.89 11.79
C LYS A 155 20.13 0.39 11.11
N LYS A 156 20.63 0.66 9.92
CA LYS A 156 20.40 1.92 9.20
C LYS A 156 20.58 1.71 7.71
N LEU A 157 19.74 2.38 6.93
CA LEU A 157 19.90 2.59 5.50
C LEU A 157 19.97 4.10 5.25
N LYS A 158 20.97 4.56 4.48
CA LYS A 158 21.12 5.99 4.18
C LYS A 158 20.14 6.37 3.08
N VAL A 159 19.16 7.20 3.42
CA VAL A 159 18.20 7.77 2.47
C VAL A 159 18.56 9.22 2.20
N VAL A 160 18.72 9.59 0.93
CA VAL A 160 19.08 10.94 0.49
C VAL A 160 17.94 11.52 -0.34
N GLN A 161 17.50 12.73 -0.02
CA GLN A 161 16.55 13.46 -0.86
C GLN A 161 17.30 14.10 -2.03
N SER A 162 16.87 13.84 -3.26
CA SER A 162 17.54 14.36 -4.47
C SER A 162 16.50 14.71 -5.54
N ASP A 163 16.60 15.92 -6.09
CA ASP A 163 15.79 16.37 -7.23
C ASP A 163 16.17 15.68 -8.56
N GLU A 164 17.29 14.95 -8.59
CA GLU A 164 17.67 14.12 -9.73
C GLU A 164 16.80 12.85 -9.85
N VAL A 165 16.06 12.50 -8.79
CA VAL A 165 15.09 11.41 -8.80
C VAL A 165 13.71 12.00 -9.06
N GLU A 166 13.06 11.54 -10.13
CA GLU A 166 11.71 11.96 -10.48
C GLU A 166 10.67 11.50 -9.43
N ARG A 167 9.47 12.07 -9.48
CA ARG A 167 8.34 11.60 -8.65
C ARG A 167 8.02 10.14 -8.97
N ASN A 168 7.62 9.37 -7.94
CA ASN A 168 7.30 7.94 -8.05
C ASN A 168 8.46 7.08 -8.57
N MET A 169 9.68 7.42 -8.17
CA MET A 169 10.91 6.73 -8.50
C MET A 169 11.81 6.63 -7.27
N LEU A 170 12.64 5.59 -7.23
CA LEU A 170 13.74 5.42 -6.28
C LEU A 170 15.06 5.32 -7.04
N GLY A 171 16.08 6.03 -6.57
CA GLY A 171 17.47 5.84 -7.01
C GLY A 171 18.22 4.94 -6.03
N PHE A 172 19.17 4.18 -6.54
CA PHE A 172 20.02 3.28 -5.76
C PHE A 172 21.46 3.53 -6.13
N LYS A 173 22.31 3.75 -5.12
CA LYS A 173 23.76 3.82 -5.26
C LYS A 173 24.37 2.63 -4.54
N GLY A 174 24.88 1.68 -5.32
CA GLY A 174 25.75 0.60 -4.85
C GLY A 174 27.22 0.97 -5.02
N LEU A 175 28.12 0.03 -4.69
CA LEU A 175 29.57 0.20 -4.80
C LEU A 175 30.01 0.46 -6.26
N GLU A 176 29.42 -0.25 -7.22
CA GLU A 176 29.86 -0.24 -8.62
C GLU A 176 28.81 0.34 -9.59
N ALA A 177 27.60 0.61 -9.11
CA ALA A 177 26.49 1.00 -9.98
C ALA A 177 25.55 2.02 -9.33
N VAL A 178 25.04 2.93 -10.16
CA VAL A 178 23.94 3.83 -9.85
C VAL A 178 22.81 3.56 -10.84
N TYR A 179 21.62 3.27 -10.32
CA TYR A 179 20.45 3.00 -11.15
C TYR A 179 19.17 3.53 -10.50
N LYS A 180 18.10 3.59 -11.28
CA LYS A 180 16.79 4.10 -10.85
C LYS A 180 15.70 3.09 -11.16
N VAL A 181 14.70 3.01 -10.29
CA VAL A 181 13.54 2.13 -10.43
C VAL A 181 12.29 2.98 -10.35
N LYS A 182 11.47 2.98 -11.40
CA LYS A 182 10.14 3.61 -11.36
C LYS A 182 9.16 2.68 -10.65
N VAL A 183 8.32 3.25 -9.79
CA VAL A 183 7.30 2.48 -9.07
C VAL A 183 6.35 1.78 -10.05
N ASN A 184 5.92 2.46 -11.12
CA ASN A 184 5.02 1.85 -12.11
C ASN A 184 5.66 0.67 -12.86
N GLU A 185 6.93 0.78 -13.28
CA GLU A 185 7.65 -0.31 -13.95
C GLU A 185 7.83 -1.51 -13.00
N TYR A 186 8.09 -1.25 -11.71
CA TYR A 186 8.11 -2.29 -10.69
C TYR A 186 6.74 -2.99 -10.54
N LEU A 187 5.65 -2.22 -10.47
CA LEU A 187 4.30 -2.78 -10.35
C LEU A 187 3.91 -3.58 -11.59
N GLU A 188 4.22 -3.09 -12.79
CA GLU A 188 4.03 -3.80 -14.05
C GLU A 188 4.76 -5.14 -14.06
N ARG A 189 6.06 -5.15 -13.74
CA ARG A 189 6.85 -6.39 -13.65
C ARG A 189 6.25 -7.40 -12.67
N LYS A 190 5.73 -6.92 -11.53
CA LYS A 190 5.29 -7.77 -10.42
C LYS A 190 3.83 -8.24 -10.52
N TYR A 191 2.94 -7.43 -11.09
CA TYR A 191 1.49 -7.64 -11.00
C TYR A 191 0.76 -7.67 -12.35
N ARG A 192 1.45 -7.52 -13.48
CA ARG A 192 0.82 -7.70 -14.81
C ARG A 192 0.25 -9.11 -14.93
N ILE A 193 -0.97 -9.22 -15.41
CA ILE A 193 -1.71 -10.46 -15.65
C ILE A 193 -2.46 -10.41 -16.96
#